data_AF-A0A5B9CSP8-F1
#
_entry.id   AF-A0A5B9CSP8-F1
#
_cell.length_a   1.000
_cell.length_b   1.000
_cell.length_c   1.000
_cell.angle_alpha   90.00
_cell.angle_beta   90.00
_cell.angle_gamma   90.00
#
_symmetry.space_group_name_H-M   'P 1'
#
loop_
_entity.id
_entity.type
_entity.pdbx_description
1 polymer ?
#
loop_
_entity_poly.entity_id
_entity_poly.type
_entity_poly.pdbx_seq_one_letter_code
_entity_poly.pdbx_strand_id
1 'polypeptide(L)'
;YFEGDWKEHGSVEKTGMIIFSGSPEGVMDEFHNPYAYNLYRLDTQGGKIIQRITGHVLAGIEFPHINTTIDQITYNLSSNFDPWLTPDGNILFSSVQANGSRAGGEGRVMICADNWDGAYPRPIYGNCDGEIGGTSGKSQAKITFGDRKIVYVESPYMNWGVGQLAAVSWDAPFNKTYEKLTGKDGGLYRSPYPLPDDRMLISYAERGDFGIYWFDFSKGTAGDKVYDDSNWNDHQPAPVYVKYKPRWINTFTAGKNFGVTCVTYQPFDQVKVEGYPHSWGTWICFDTTLSDQPVGPYPHQKAKEIGHGDIKAVRIIQGYQCVEPDSTRFRAGAGAHLLGGERSSSNSGTAFQQRGILGYQYVESDGSTVTSQLSDVPYYMQILDDKGMSVQTALTWAYLRPYHGRICSGCHYGSYRGRAFKNIHAKALYNWWYDDRSHYDSPF
;
A
#
# COMPACT_ATOMS: atom_id res chain seq x y z
N TYR A 1 -32.18 -8.65 17.42
CA TYR A 1 -32.86 -7.42 17.87
C TYR A 1 -31.98 -6.26 17.43
N PHE A 2 -32.35 -5.58 16.33
CA PHE A 2 -31.63 -4.40 15.85
C PHE A 2 -32.46 -3.17 16.24
N GLU A 3 -32.13 -2.58 17.39
CA GLU A 3 -32.66 -1.28 17.80
C GLU A 3 -31.78 -0.17 17.22
N GLY A 4 -31.79 -0.03 15.90
CA GLY A 4 -31.27 1.17 15.24
C GLY A 4 -32.35 2.25 15.21
N ASP A 5 -31.99 3.50 15.47
CA ASP A 5 -32.87 4.64 15.19
C ASP A 5 -33.05 4.72 13.66
N TRP A 6 -34.22 4.30 13.15
CA TRP A 6 -34.56 4.34 11.73
C TRP A 6 -35.02 5.73 11.26
N LYS A 7 -34.77 6.77 12.05
CA LYS A 7 -35.10 8.13 11.64
C LYS A 7 -34.28 8.56 10.44
N GLU A 8 -34.94 9.23 9.51
CA GLU A 8 -34.28 9.86 8.37
C GLU A 8 -33.37 11.00 8.87
N HIS A 9 -32.06 10.81 8.83
CA HIS A 9 -31.05 11.79 9.29
C HIS A 9 -30.81 12.95 8.28
N GLY A 10 -31.81 13.24 7.44
CA GLY A 10 -31.73 14.23 6.36
C GLY A 10 -31.05 13.72 5.08
N SER A 11 -30.84 14.62 4.13
CA SER A 11 -30.25 14.32 2.81
C SER A 11 -28.88 14.96 2.62
N VAL A 12 -28.02 14.31 1.84
CA VAL A 12 -26.72 14.86 1.38
C VAL A 12 -26.59 14.66 -0.13
N GLU A 13 -25.98 15.61 -0.82
CA GLU A 13 -25.67 15.48 -2.25
C GLU A 13 -24.63 14.37 -2.46
N LYS A 14 -24.88 13.49 -3.44
CA LYS A 14 -24.07 12.27 -3.68
C LYS A 14 -23.00 12.51 -4.74
N THR A 15 -22.06 13.41 -4.45
CA THR A 15 -20.92 13.75 -5.32
C THR A 15 -19.84 12.67 -5.34
N GLY A 16 -19.63 11.98 -4.22
CA GLY A 16 -18.64 10.92 -4.06
C GLY A 16 -17.41 11.37 -3.27
N MET A 17 -16.39 10.51 -3.22
CA MET A 17 -15.13 10.76 -2.53
C MET A 17 -14.03 11.10 -3.55
N ILE A 18 -12.98 11.80 -3.10
CA ILE A 18 -11.75 12.00 -3.87
C ILE A 18 -10.62 11.20 -3.20
N ILE A 19 -9.87 10.41 -3.98
CA ILE A 19 -8.65 9.74 -3.51
C ILE A 19 -7.46 10.46 -4.13
N PHE A 20 -6.49 10.86 -3.30
CA PHE A 20 -5.31 11.59 -3.75
C PHE A 20 -4.06 11.15 -2.97
N SER A 21 -2.89 11.43 -3.53
CA SER A 21 -1.60 11.25 -2.87
C SER A 21 -1.12 12.60 -2.32
N GLY A 22 -0.60 12.62 -1.10
CA GLY A 22 -0.08 13.82 -0.44
C GLY A 22 1.05 13.50 0.53
N SER A 23 1.95 14.45 0.73
CA SER A 23 3.06 14.36 1.69
C SER A 23 2.94 15.51 2.69
N PRO A 24 3.23 15.30 3.99
CA PRO A 24 3.51 16.41 4.89
C PRO A 24 4.83 17.10 4.54
N GLU A 25 5.05 18.30 5.08
CA GLU A 25 6.32 19.02 5.01
C GLU A 25 7.27 18.59 6.14
N GLY A 26 8.58 18.83 5.97
CA GLY A 26 9.57 18.58 7.02
C GLY A 26 9.82 17.10 7.33
N VAL A 27 9.46 16.21 6.41
CA VAL A 27 9.59 14.75 6.54
C VAL A 27 10.64 14.20 5.57
N MET A 28 11.30 13.10 5.94
CA MET A 28 12.17 12.35 5.04
C MET A 28 11.71 10.91 4.82
N ASP A 29 11.68 10.43 3.58
CA ASP A 29 11.46 9.00 3.27
C ASP A 29 12.69 8.13 3.60
N GLU A 30 12.60 6.84 3.26
CA GLU A 30 13.66 5.85 3.51
C GLU A 30 14.90 6.00 2.63
N PHE A 31 14.86 6.91 1.65
CA PHE A 31 16.01 7.34 0.84
C PHE A 31 16.51 8.73 1.25
N HIS A 32 15.94 9.32 2.30
CA HIS A 32 16.22 10.67 2.79
C HIS A 32 15.80 11.78 1.80
N ASN A 33 14.87 11.51 0.90
CA ASN A 33 14.21 12.56 0.12
C ASN A 33 13.31 13.40 1.03
N PRO A 34 13.15 14.72 0.79
CA PRO A 34 12.38 15.62 1.66
C PRO A 34 10.86 15.52 1.46
N TYR A 35 10.34 14.30 1.26
CA TYR A 35 8.93 13.99 1.08
C TYR A 35 8.66 12.52 1.41
N ALA A 36 7.45 12.21 1.90
CA ALA A 36 6.97 10.85 2.13
C ALA A 36 5.48 10.79 1.80
N TYR A 37 5.16 10.48 0.54
CA TYR A 37 3.77 10.50 0.06
C TYR A 37 2.94 9.34 0.60
N ASN A 38 1.68 9.61 0.94
CA ASN A 38 0.68 8.60 1.28
C ASN A 38 -0.65 8.93 0.62
N LEU A 39 -1.56 7.95 0.57
CA LEU A 39 -2.90 8.17 0.03
C LEU A 39 -3.87 8.64 1.12
N TYR A 40 -4.77 9.52 0.70
CA TYR A 40 -5.84 10.09 1.51
C TYR A 40 -7.18 9.90 0.80
N ARG A 41 -8.23 9.66 1.57
CA ARG A 41 -9.62 9.78 1.12
C ARG A 41 -10.19 11.11 1.58
N LEU A 42 -10.93 11.79 0.71
CA LEU A 42 -11.52 13.10 0.94
C LEU A 42 -13.03 13.04 0.76
N ASP A 43 -13.75 13.44 1.81
CA ASP A 43 -15.19 13.66 1.77
C ASP A 43 -15.46 15.05 1.21
N THR A 44 -16.23 15.10 0.11
CA THR A 44 -16.51 16.34 -0.64
C THR A 44 -17.68 17.16 -0.04
N GLN A 45 -18.32 16.65 1.00
CA GLN A 45 -19.50 17.23 1.64
C GLN A 45 -19.26 17.47 3.14
N GLY A 46 -18.03 17.81 3.52
CA GLY A 46 -17.65 18.12 4.91
C GLY A 46 -17.85 16.94 5.87
N GLY A 47 -17.61 15.71 5.39
CA GLY A 47 -17.76 14.48 6.19
C GLY A 47 -19.14 13.82 6.09
N LYS A 48 -20.11 14.44 5.41
CA LYS A 48 -21.49 13.95 5.35
C LYS A 48 -21.70 12.77 4.40
N ILE A 49 -20.80 12.53 3.44
CA ILE A 49 -20.85 11.30 2.64
C ILE A 49 -20.48 10.10 3.52
N ILE A 50 -19.46 10.22 4.35
CA ILE A 50 -19.13 9.21 5.34
C ILE A 50 -20.25 9.06 6.35
N GLN A 51 -20.85 10.15 6.83
CA GLN A 51 -22.03 10.08 7.71
C GLN A 51 -23.19 9.31 7.07
N ARG A 52 -23.42 9.49 5.77
CA ARG A 52 -24.41 8.71 5.03
C ARG A 52 -24.07 7.22 4.97
N ILE A 53 -22.79 6.87 4.90
CA ILE A 53 -22.34 5.48 4.75
C ILE A 53 -22.29 4.77 6.11
N THR A 54 -21.72 5.42 7.13
CA THR A 54 -21.38 4.82 8.43
C THR A 54 -22.30 5.25 9.55
N GLY A 55 -22.97 6.41 9.43
CA GLY A 55 -23.73 7.04 10.52
C GLY A 55 -22.96 8.11 11.31
N HIS A 56 -21.68 8.36 11.01
CA HIS A 56 -20.87 9.41 11.64
C HIS A 56 -20.01 10.15 10.60
N VAL A 57 -19.76 11.44 10.81
CA VAL A 57 -18.89 12.22 9.91
C VAL A 57 -17.47 11.63 9.84
N LEU A 58 -16.77 11.87 8.72
CA LEU A 58 -15.38 11.42 8.57
C LEU A 58 -14.50 12.01 9.67
N ALA A 59 -13.74 11.16 10.36
CA ALA A 59 -12.75 11.56 11.35
C ALA A 59 -11.37 11.65 10.71
N GLY A 60 -10.72 12.80 10.85
CA GLY A 60 -9.41 13.08 10.25
C GLY A 60 -9.04 14.55 10.38
N ILE A 61 -8.45 15.12 9.33
CA ILE A 61 -8.20 16.57 9.25
C ILE A 61 -9.39 17.22 8.54
N GLU A 62 -10.06 18.14 9.23
CA GLU A 62 -11.20 18.87 8.70
C GLU A 62 -10.75 20.18 8.04
N PHE A 63 -11.39 20.53 6.93
CA PHE A 63 -11.25 21.82 6.25
C PHE A 63 -12.62 22.52 6.14
N PRO A 64 -13.13 23.11 7.23
CA PRO A 64 -14.48 23.69 7.26
C PRO A 64 -14.67 24.82 6.24
N HIS A 65 -13.62 25.60 5.98
CA HIS A 65 -13.63 26.75 5.06
C HIS A 65 -13.82 26.37 3.59
N ILE A 66 -13.56 25.12 3.21
CA ILE A 66 -13.84 24.55 1.88
C ILE A 66 -14.84 23.39 1.94
N ASN A 67 -15.46 23.16 3.09
CA ASN A 67 -16.45 22.09 3.32
C ASN A 67 -15.95 20.69 2.91
N THR A 68 -14.74 20.33 3.31
CA THR A 68 -14.17 18.99 3.05
C THR A 68 -13.51 18.42 4.30
N THR A 69 -13.31 17.10 4.31
CA THR A 69 -12.59 16.38 5.37
C THR A 69 -11.70 15.32 4.74
N ILE A 70 -10.47 15.15 5.24
CA ILE A 70 -9.53 14.12 4.75
C ILE A 70 -9.18 13.11 5.83
N ASP A 71 -8.98 11.87 5.43
CA ASP A 71 -8.50 10.76 6.26
C ASP A 71 -7.35 10.03 5.55
N GLN A 72 -6.27 9.77 6.27
CA GLN A 72 -5.12 9.06 5.75
C GLN A 72 -5.44 7.56 5.69
N ILE A 73 -5.28 6.95 4.51
CA ILE A 73 -5.65 5.54 4.30
C ILE A 73 -4.43 4.63 4.13
N THR A 74 -3.25 5.17 3.76
CA THR A 74 -2.00 4.42 3.75
C THR A 74 -0.97 5.01 4.69
N TYR A 75 -0.18 4.15 5.33
CA TYR A 75 0.82 4.55 6.34
C TYR A 75 2.22 4.04 6.00
N ASN A 76 2.58 4.03 4.71
CA ASN A 76 3.92 3.64 4.30
C ASN A 76 4.93 4.73 4.71
N LEU A 77 6.14 4.36 5.14
CA LEU A 77 7.21 5.31 5.46
C LEU A 77 7.89 5.89 4.22
N SER A 78 7.74 5.18 3.09
CA SER A 78 8.09 5.66 1.75
C SER A 78 6.84 6.04 0.95
N SER A 79 7.06 6.55 -0.25
CA SER A 79 6.00 7.14 -1.06
C SER A 79 5.01 6.13 -1.67
N ASN A 80 3.71 6.37 -1.47
CA ASN A 80 2.60 5.77 -2.23
C ASN A 80 1.95 6.85 -3.12
N PHE A 81 1.83 6.57 -4.42
CA PHE A 81 1.48 7.58 -5.42
C PHE A 81 0.73 7.00 -6.62
N ASP A 82 0.23 7.87 -7.49
CA ASP A 82 -0.56 7.55 -8.69
C ASP A 82 -1.79 6.64 -8.44
N PRO A 83 -2.74 7.04 -7.56
CA PRO A 83 -3.96 6.27 -7.36
C PRO A 83 -4.85 6.25 -8.61
N TRP A 84 -5.42 5.07 -8.89
CA TRP A 84 -6.33 4.80 -10.00
C TRP A 84 -7.39 3.77 -9.61
N LEU A 85 -8.37 3.54 -10.48
CA LEU A 85 -9.51 2.67 -10.23
C LEU A 85 -9.25 1.27 -10.78
N THR A 86 -9.56 0.23 -9.99
CA THR A 86 -9.61 -1.15 -10.47
C THR A 86 -11.00 -1.51 -11.01
N PRO A 87 -11.13 -2.53 -11.89
CA PRO A 87 -12.43 -3.02 -12.36
C PRO A 87 -13.33 -3.55 -11.23
N ASP A 88 -12.74 -3.93 -10.09
CA ASP A 88 -13.45 -4.44 -8.92
C ASP A 88 -13.70 -3.41 -7.81
N GLY A 89 -13.46 -2.12 -8.05
CA GLY A 89 -13.85 -1.03 -7.14
C GLY A 89 -12.87 -0.76 -6.00
N ASN A 90 -11.61 -1.13 -6.18
CA ASN A 90 -10.48 -0.83 -5.31
C ASN A 90 -9.59 0.27 -5.94
N ILE A 91 -8.56 0.67 -5.19
CA ILE A 91 -7.59 1.68 -5.60
C ILE A 91 -6.30 0.97 -6.03
N LEU A 92 -5.95 1.08 -7.31
CA LEU A 92 -4.66 0.68 -7.87
C LEU A 92 -3.66 1.82 -7.66
N PHE A 93 -2.43 1.55 -7.25
CA PHE A 93 -1.41 2.60 -7.10
C PHE A 93 0.01 2.02 -7.09
N SER A 94 0.99 2.92 -7.15
CA SER A 94 2.41 2.60 -7.02
C SER A 94 2.88 2.80 -5.59
N SER A 95 3.64 1.83 -5.08
CA SER A 95 4.18 1.86 -3.71
C SER A 95 5.67 1.60 -3.70
N VAL A 96 6.42 2.50 -3.06
CA VAL A 96 7.86 2.34 -2.82
C VAL A 96 8.06 1.45 -1.59
N GLN A 97 8.80 0.35 -1.76
CA GLN A 97 9.12 -0.60 -0.71
C GLN A 97 10.62 -0.57 -0.44
N ALA A 98 11.04 0.24 0.53
CA ALA A 98 12.45 0.55 0.80
C ALA A 98 12.93 0.16 2.23
N ASN A 99 12.14 -0.65 2.94
CA ASN A 99 12.41 -1.06 4.33
C ASN A 99 13.77 -1.76 4.50
N GLY A 100 14.72 -1.04 5.08
CA GLY A 100 16.04 -1.55 5.42
C GLY A 100 16.86 -1.96 4.19
N SER A 101 17.53 -3.11 4.30
CA SER A 101 18.38 -3.67 3.24
C SER A 101 17.62 -4.50 2.19
N ARG A 102 16.29 -4.40 2.14
CA ARG A 102 15.43 -5.10 1.19
C ARG A 102 15.92 -4.94 -0.26
N ALA A 103 15.79 -6.02 -1.04
CA ALA A 103 16.06 -6.03 -2.49
C ALA A 103 17.44 -5.46 -2.84
N GLY A 104 18.49 -6.01 -2.23
CA GLY A 104 19.87 -5.57 -2.46
C GLY A 104 20.21 -4.21 -1.84
N GLY A 105 19.38 -3.70 -0.93
CA GLY A 105 19.53 -2.36 -0.34
C GLY A 105 18.93 -1.24 -1.18
N GLU A 106 18.47 -1.52 -2.40
CA GLU A 106 17.90 -0.52 -3.30
C GLU A 106 16.37 -0.37 -3.16
N GLY A 107 15.68 -1.36 -2.58
CA GLY A 107 14.21 -1.39 -2.57
C GLY A 107 13.61 -1.64 -3.94
N ARG A 108 12.28 -1.53 -4.06
CA ARG A 108 11.54 -1.62 -5.34
C ARG A 108 10.33 -0.70 -5.35
N VAL A 109 9.89 -0.31 -6.55
CA VAL A 109 8.57 0.28 -6.78
C VAL A 109 7.66 -0.80 -7.33
N MET A 110 6.59 -1.11 -6.59
CA MET A 110 5.59 -2.11 -6.97
C MET A 110 4.30 -1.44 -7.41
N ILE A 111 3.55 -2.15 -8.27
CA ILE A 111 2.14 -1.89 -8.49
C ILE A 111 1.35 -2.71 -7.47
N CYS A 112 0.40 -2.09 -6.79
CA CYS A 112 -0.40 -2.72 -5.75
C CYS A 112 -1.84 -2.19 -5.77
N ALA A 113 -2.71 -2.82 -5.00
CA ALA A 113 -4.08 -2.36 -4.82
C ALA A 113 -4.49 -2.39 -3.35
N ASP A 114 -5.40 -1.50 -2.96
CA ASP A 114 -5.98 -1.44 -1.62
C ASP A 114 -7.45 -0.98 -1.70
N ASN A 115 -8.23 -1.23 -0.66
CA ASN A 115 -9.54 -0.63 -0.50
C ASN A 115 -9.40 0.91 -0.37
N TRP A 116 -10.49 1.61 -0.68
CA TRP A 116 -10.54 3.07 -0.61
C TRP A 116 -10.45 3.64 0.81
N ASP A 117 -10.55 2.79 1.82
CA ASP A 117 -10.33 3.08 3.24
C ASP A 117 -9.03 2.48 3.79
N GLY A 118 -8.18 1.85 2.97
CA GLY A 118 -6.90 1.30 3.42
C GLY A 118 -7.00 -0.01 4.23
N ALA A 119 -8.12 -0.72 4.14
CA ALA A 119 -8.35 -1.92 4.94
C ALA A 119 -7.54 -3.15 4.48
N TYR A 120 -7.16 -3.25 3.20
CA TYR A 120 -6.60 -4.48 2.64
C TYR A 120 -5.56 -4.23 1.53
N PRO A 121 -4.41 -3.60 1.84
CA PRO A 121 -3.35 -3.40 0.86
C PRO A 121 -2.76 -4.75 0.43
N ARG A 122 -2.64 -4.99 -0.87
CA ARG A 122 -2.07 -6.23 -1.44
C ARG A 122 -1.21 -5.96 -2.68
N PRO A 123 -0.08 -6.67 -2.84
CA PRO A 123 0.76 -6.53 -4.02
C PRO A 123 0.06 -7.06 -5.28
N ILE A 124 0.34 -6.41 -6.42
CA ILE A 124 -0.08 -6.89 -7.74
C ILE A 124 1.12 -7.39 -8.53
N TYR A 125 2.16 -6.56 -8.72
CA TYR A 125 3.35 -6.93 -9.50
C TYR A 125 4.57 -6.06 -9.19
N GLY A 126 5.77 -6.63 -9.29
CA GLY A 126 7.05 -5.91 -9.30
C GLY A 126 7.76 -5.82 -7.94
N ASN A 127 7.30 -6.58 -6.94
CA ASN A 127 7.80 -6.49 -5.56
C ASN A 127 8.59 -7.72 -5.10
N CYS A 128 8.34 -8.88 -5.73
CA CYS A 128 8.81 -10.18 -5.28
C CYS A 128 9.98 -10.69 -6.13
N ASP A 129 10.82 -11.54 -5.55
CA ASP A 129 11.97 -12.12 -6.25
C ASP A 129 11.53 -12.94 -7.47
N GLY A 130 12.28 -12.81 -8.56
CA GLY A 130 11.96 -13.43 -9.85
C GLY A 130 10.97 -12.65 -10.72
N GLU A 131 10.31 -11.59 -10.23
CA GLU A 131 9.49 -10.71 -11.07
C GLU A 131 10.34 -9.79 -11.96
N ILE A 132 9.81 -9.43 -13.15
CA ILE A 132 10.52 -8.64 -14.16
C ILE A 132 10.53 -7.16 -13.77
N GLY A 133 11.57 -6.44 -14.21
CA GLY A 133 11.71 -4.99 -14.08
C GLY A 133 12.66 -4.54 -12.96
N GLY A 134 13.08 -5.43 -12.06
CA GLY A 134 14.11 -5.11 -11.05
C GLY A 134 13.82 -3.81 -10.29
N THR A 135 14.78 -2.87 -10.32
CA THR A 135 14.72 -1.56 -9.68
C THR A 135 14.14 -0.44 -10.56
N SER A 136 13.65 -0.78 -11.75
CA SER A 136 12.87 0.16 -12.58
C SER A 136 11.69 0.72 -11.80
N GLY A 137 11.48 2.03 -11.93
CA GLY A 137 10.30 2.69 -11.40
C GLY A 137 9.06 2.25 -12.17
N LYS A 138 7.94 2.09 -11.46
CA LYS A 138 6.66 1.67 -12.04
C LYS A 138 5.63 2.70 -11.64
N SER A 139 5.21 3.55 -12.57
CA SER A 139 4.35 4.70 -12.29
C SER A 139 3.19 4.81 -13.29
N GLN A 140 2.22 5.67 -12.98
CA GLN A 140 1.12 6.06 -13.86
C GLN A 140 0.30 4.87 -14.38
N ALA A 141 0.15 3.83 -13.54
CA ALA A 141 -0.53 2.60 -13.90
C ALA A 141 -2.03 2.86 -14.16
N LYS A 142 -2.53 2.36 -15.30
CA LYS A 142 -3.95 2.33 -15.65
C LYS A 142 -4.31 0.97 -16.23
N ILE A 143 -5.59 0.71 -16.41
CA ILE A 143 -6.08 -0.60 -16.87
C ILE A 143 -6.86 -0.40 -18.18
N THR A 144 -6.54 -1.19 -19.21
CA THR A 144 -7.30 -1.25 -20.46
C THR A 144 -8.66 -1.93 -20.24
N PHE A 145 -9.63 -1.61 -21.08
CA PHE A 145 -11.00 -2.11 -20.90
C PHE A 145 -11.25 -3.45 -21.60
N GLY A 146 -10.85 -3.59 -22.88
CA GLY A 146 -11.09 -4.79 -23.66
C GLY A 146 -10.32 -6.02 -23.16
N ASP A 147 -8.98 -5.92 -23.09
CA ASP A 147 -8.10 -7.04 -22.74
C ASP A 147 -7.59 -7.03 -21.27
N ARG A 148 -8.06 -6.08 -20.46
CA ARG A 148 -7.79 -5.98 -19.02
C ARG A 148 -6.31 -6.07 -18.65
N LYS A 149 -5.49 -5.26 -19.28
CA LYS A 149 -4.07 -5.13 -18.99
C LYS A 149 -3.81 -3.91 -18.14
N ILE A 150 -3.01 -4.09 -17.10
CA ILE A 150 -2.39 -3.00 -16.36
C ILE A 150 -1.25 -2.48 -17.23
N VAL A 151 -1.41 -1.29 -17.79
CA VAL A 151 -0.39 -0.58 -18.56
C VAL A 151 0.23 0.48 -17.66
N TYR A 152 1.56 0.52 -17.60
CA TYR A 152 2.30 1.44 -16.73
C TYR A 152 3.58 1.94 -17.39
N VAL A 153 4.10 3.05 -16.87
CA VAL A 153 5.41 3.56 -17.23
C VAL A 153 6.46 2.79 -16.44
N GLU A 154 7.33 2.07 -17.15
CA GLU A 154 8.53 1.42 -16.61
C GLU A 154 9.74 2.32 -16.87
N SER A 155 10.16 3.05 -15.85
CA SER A 155 11.28 3.98 -15.93
C SER A 155 12.61 3.28 -15.62
N PRO A 156 13.70 3.59 -16.35
CA PRO A 156 15.01 2.97 -16.11
C PRO A 156 15.60 3.32 -14.74
N TYR A 157 15.18 4.45 -14.16
CA TYR A 157 15.55 4.89 -12.81
C TYR A 157 14.32 4.91 -11.92
N MET A 158 14.48 4.49 -10.66
CA MET A 158 13.37 4.34 -9.70
C MET A 158 12.55 5.62 -9.49
N ASN A 159 13.21 6.78 -9.55
CA ASN A 159 12.65 8.09 -9.28
C ASN A 159 12.20 8.86 -10.54
N TRP A 160 12.25 8.26 -11.72
CA TRP A 160 11.83 8.91 -12.96
C TRP A 160 10.33 8.69 -13.25
N GLY A 161 9.66 9.74 -13.73
CA GLY A 161 8.26 9.70 -14.19
C GLY A 161 8.09 9.47 -15.70
N VAL A 162 9.18 9.16 -16.40
CA VAL A 162 9.21 8.89 -17.86
C VAL A 162 10.02 7.63 -18.11
N GLY A 163 9.69 6.90 -19.17
CA GLY A 163 10.31 5.60 -19.43
C GLY A 163 9.76 4.91 -20.66
N GLN A 164 9.76 3.58 -20.61
CA GLN A 164 9.08 2.75 -21.59
C GLN A 164 7.69 2.38 -21.07
N LEU A 165 6.83 1.86 -21.93
CA LEU A 165 5.55 1.30 -21.52
C LEU A 165 5.68 -0.23 -21.39
N ALA A 166 5.21 -0.75 -20.28
CA ALA A 166 5.10 -2.18 -20.01
C ALA A 166 3.66 -2.51 -19.59
N ALA A 167 3.29 -3.78 -19.71
CA ALA A 167 2.00 -4.25 -19.27
C ALA A 167 2.06 -5.64 -18.65
N VAL A 168 1.09 -5.91 -17.77
CA VAL A 168 0.76 -7.23 -17.21
C VAL A 168 -0.75 -7.38 -17.17
N SER A 169 -1.27 -8.60 -17.26
CA SER A 169 -2.73 -8.81 -17.13
C SER A 169 -3.21 -8.43 -15.73
N TRP A 170 -4.34 -7.71 -15.62
CA TRP A 170 -5.01 -7.46 -14.35
C TRP A 170 -5.54 -8.76 -13.73
N ASP A 171 -6.10 -9.64 -14.55
CA ASP A 171 -6.72 -10.89 -14.08
C ASP A 171 -5.68 -11.91 -13.60
N ALA A 172 -4.47 -11.90 -14.19
CA ALA A 172 -3.37 -12.81 -13.86
C ALA A 172 -2.00 -12.12 -13.87
N PRO A 173 -1.70 -11.23 -12.91
CA PRO A 173 -0.53 -10.34 -12.94
C PRO A 173 0.76 -11.11 -12.61
N PHE A 174 1.27 -11.90 -13.55
CA PHE A 174 2.47 -12.72 -13.39
C PHE A 174 3.40 -12.56 -14.59
N ASN A 175 4.66 -13.00 -14.46
CA ASN A 175 5.67 -12.91 -15.51
C ASN A 175 5.21 -13.47 -16.87
N LYS A 176 4.40 -14.52 -16.88
CA LYS A 176 3.84 -15.11 -18.12
C LYS A 176 2.93 -14.17 -18.91
N THR A 177 2.43 -13.11 -18.27
CA THR A 177 1.58 -12.08 -18.91
C THR A 177 2.31 -10.75 -19.07
N TYR A 178 3.57 -10.67 -18.63
CA TYR A 178 4.37 -9.47 -18.81
C TYR A 178 4.69 -9.28 -20.29
N GLU A 179 4.50 -8.06 -20.76
CA GLU A 179 4.88 -7.63 -22.09
C GLU A 179 5.50 -6.23 -22.04
N LYS A 180 6.50 -6.01 -22.88
CA LYS A 180 7.06 -4.69 -23.12
C LYS A 180 6.37 -4.08 -24.33
N LEU A 181 5.62 -3.00 -24.13
CA LEU A 181 4.81 -2.39 -25.19
C LEU A 181 5.64 -1.52 -26.14
N THR A 182 6.72 -0.90 -25.64
CA THR A 182 7.56 0.05 -26.41
C THR A 182 9.06 -0.20 -26.23
N GLY A 183 9.89 0.61 -26.92
CA GLY A 183 11.33 0.67 -26.72
C GLY A 183 12.20 0.27 -27.90
N LYS A 184 11.61 0.19 -29.11
CA LYS A 184 12.34 -0.10 -30.36
C LYS A 184 12.73 1.16 -31.14
N ASP A 185 12.09 2.28 -30.85
CA ASP A 185 12.21 3.57 -31.55
C ASP A 185 13.19 4.55 -30.87
N GLY A 186 13.66 4.23 -29.66
CA GLY A 186 14.60 5.05 -28.89
C GLY A 186 13.95 6.26 -28.19
N GLY A 187 12.63 6.42 -28.28
CA GLY A 187 11.91 7.52 -27.65
C GLY A 187 11.55 7.25 -26.18
N LEU A 188 11.07 8.30 -25.51
CA LEU A 188 10.55 8.25 -24.15
C LEU A 188 9.03 8.38 -24.14
N TYR A 189 8.39 7.60 -23.29
CA TYR A 189 6.94 7.54 -23.12
C TYR A 189 6.56 7.94 -21.69
N ARG A 190 5.39 8.57 -21.55
CA ARG A 190 4.77 8.85 -20.25
C ARG A 190 3.25 8.95 -20.34
N SER A 191 2.61 8.85 -19.18
CA SER A 191 1.19 9.13 -18.96
C SER A 191 0.23 8.40 -19.93
N PRO A 192 0.30 7.05 -20.01
CA PRO A 192 -0.62 6.29 -20.84
C PRO A 192 -2.07 6.44 -20.34
N TYR A 193 -3.01 6.61 -21.26
CA TYR A 193 -4.43 6.73 -20.97
C TYR A 193 -5.26 5.80 -21.87
N PRO A 194 -5.56 4.57 -21.39
CA PRO A 194 -6.46 3.65 -22.09
C PRO A 194 -7.89 4.20 -22.20
N LEU A 195 -8.54 3.94 -23.34
CA LEU A 195 -9.94 4.26 -23.61
C LEU A 195 -10.82 3.00 -23.67
N PRO A 196 -12.14 3.13 -23.40
CA PRO A 196 -13.07 2.01 -23.50
C PRO A 196 -13.25 1.41 -24.90
N ASP A 197 -12.81 2.10 -25.95
CA ASP A 197 -12.86 1.66 -27.34
C ASP A 197 -11.52 1.04 -27.82
N ASP A 198 -10.74 0.52 -26.87
CA ASP A 198 -9.44 -0.14 -27.05
C ASP A 198 -8.33 0.72 -27.68
N ARG A 199 -8.56 2.03 -27.82
CA ARG A 199 -7.51 3.00 -28.12
C ARG A 199 -6.77 3.41 -26.86
N MET A 200 -5.62 4.06 -27.04
CA MET A 200 -4.86 4.63 -25.94
C MET A 200 -4.20 5.94 -26.39
N LEU A 201 -4.32 6.98 -25.57
CA LEU A 201 -3.52 8.19 -25.70
C LEU A 201 -2.25 8.04 -24.87
N ILE A 202 -1.15 8.58 -25.38
CA ILE A 202 0.14 8.61 -24.70
C ILE A 202 0.78 9.99 -24.85
N SER A 203 1.73 10.29 -23.98
CA SER A 203 2.69 11.38 -24.19
C SER A 203 4.02 10.78 -24.60
N TYR A 204 4.60 11.28 -25.69
CA TYR A 204 5.75 10.69 -26.34
C TYR A 204 6.74 11.75 -26.82
N ALA A 205 8.03 11.47 -26.62
CA ALA A 205 9.12 12.26 -27.15
C ALA A 205 10.09 11.38 -27.94
N GLU A 206 10.15 11.56 -29.26
CA GLU A 206 11.12 10.85 -30.11
C GLU A 206 12.55 11.35 -29.87
N ARG A 207 12.72 12.68 -29.76
CA ARG A 207 14.02 13.37 -29.60
C ARG A 207 14.01 14.43 -28.50
N GLY A 208 13.19 14.21 -27.46
CA GLY A 208 13.22 15.00 -26.22
C GLY A 208 12.07 15.99 -26.02
N ASP A 209 11.29 16.27 -27.07
CA ASP A 209 10.10 17.13 -27.02
C ASP A 209 8.84 16.27 -26.90
N PHE A 210 8.05 16.44 -25.83
CA PHE A 210 6.89 15.58 -25.55
C PHE A 210 5.62 16.14 -26.18
N GLY A 211 4.98 15.35 -27.05
CA GLY A 211 3.65 15.61 -27.61
C GLY A 211 2.59 14.59 -27.17
N ILE A 212 1.33 14.84 -27.50
CA ILE A 212 0.22 13.88 -27.35
C ILE A 212 0.03 13.09 -28.65
N TYR A 213 0.03 11.76 -28.55
CA TYR A 213 -0.10 10.85 -29.69
C TYR A 213 -1.12 9.75 -29.40
N TRP A 214 -1.76 9.25 -30.45
CA TRP A 214 -2.42 7.95 -30.40
C TRP A 214 -1.36 6.85 -30.31
N PHE A 215 -1.63 5.81 -29.53
CA PHE A 215 -0.76 4.63 -29.46
C PHE A 215 -1.10 3.64 -30.58
N ASP A 216 -0.08 3.10 -31.26
CA ASP A 216 -0.25 2.04 -32.25
C ASP A 216 0.20 0.68 -31.66
N PHE A 217 -0.78 -0.10 -31.17
CA PHE A 217 -0.53 -1.42 -30.60
C PHE A 217 0.06 -2.42 -31.60
N SER A 218 -0.16 -2.24 -32.91
CA SER A 218 0.37 -3.14 -33.94
C SER A 218 1.86 -2.95 -34.15
N LYS A 219 2.34 -1.71 -34.01
CA LYS A 219 3.76 -1.35 -34.15
C LYS A 219 4.50 -1.38 -32.82
N GLY A 220 3.79 -1.21 -31.70
CA GLY A 220 4.39 -1.06 -30.37
C GLY A 220 5.13 0.28 -30.24
N THR A 221 4.59 1.34 -30.84
CA THR A 221 5.16 2.70 -30.85
C THR A 221 4.07 3.76 -30.79
N ALA A 222 4.45 5.04 -30.68
CA ALA A 222 3.56 6.14 -31.00
C ALA A 222 3.05 6.05 -32.45
N GLY A 223 1.77 6.37 -32.64
CA GLY A 223 1.09 6.48 -33.92
C GLY A 223 0.84 7.94 -34.29
N ASP A 224 -0.35 8.26 -34.78
CA ASP A 224 -0.67 9.61 -35.26
C ASP A 224 -0.64 10.66 -34.13
N LYS A 225 -0.06 11.82 -34.47
CA LYS A 225 0.03 12.98 -33.59
C LYS A 225 -1.34 13.62 -33.35
N VAL A 226 -1.63 13.94 -32.10
CA VAL A 226 -2.84 14.68 -31.70
C VAL A 226 -2.55 16.16 -31.56
N TYR A 227 -1.57 16.51 -30.73
CA TYR A 227 -1.13 17.87 -30.46
C TYR A 227 0.30 17.85 -29.91
N ASP A 228 1.12 18.81 -30.32
CA ASP A 228 2.54 18.89 -29.99
C ASP A 228 3.04 20.32 -30.25
N ASP A 229 3.25 21.08 -29.19
CA ASP A 229 3.81 22.43 -29.23
C ASP A 229 5.27 22.41 -28.83
N SER A 230 6.17 22.85 -29.72
CA SER A 230 7.62 22.82 -29.50
C SER A 230 8.12 23.65 -28.31
N ASN A 231 7.25 24.45 -27.68
CA ASN A 231 7.56 25.24 -26.50
C ASN A 231 7.09 24.59 -25.20
N TRP A 232 6.41 23.45 -25.27
CA TRP A 232 5.77 22.79 -24.14
C TRP A 232 6.01 21.29 -24.15
N ASN A 233 6.21 20.72 -22.96
CA ASN A 233 6.11 19.27 -22.82
C ASN A 233 4.64 18.90 -22.59
N ASP A 234 3.97 18.50 -23.66
CA ASP A 234 2.58 18.09 -23.64
C ASP A 234 2.44 16.66 -23.08
N HIS A 235 1.82 16.56 -21.90
CA HIS A 235 1.66 15.29 -21.21
C HIS A 235 0.33 15.16 -20.46
N GLN A 236 0.09 13.99 -19.86
CA GLN A 236 -1.12 13.68 -19.09
C GLN A 236 -2.43 13.86 -19.88
N PRO A 237 -2.57 13.22 -21.05
CA PRO A 237 -3.81 13.28 -21.81
C PRO A 237 -4.98 12.73 -20.97
N ALA A 238 -6.04 13.53 -20.83
CA ALA A 238 -7.24 13.17 -20.08
C ALA A 238 -8.48 13.42 -20.96
N PRO A 239 -8.80 12.47 -21.88
CA PRO A 239 -9.90 12.65 -22.82
C PRO A 239 -11.26 12.76 -22.10
N VAL A 240 -12.13 13.60 -22.63
CA VAL A 240 -13.48 13.84 -22.09
C VAL A 240 -14.44 12.79 -22.63
N TYR A 241 -14.97 11.95 -21.74
CA TYR A 241 -16.03 10.98 -22.02
C TYR A 241 -16.75 10.60 -20.72
N VAL A 242 -17.92 9.96 -20.84
CA VAL A 242 -18.69 9.49 -19.68
C VAL A 242 -18.02 8.24 -19.11
N LYS A 243 -17.56 8.30 -17.86
CA LYS A 243 -16.94 7.17 -17.15
C LYS A 243 -18.00 6.38 -16.38
N TYR A 244 -18.01 5.06 -16.56
CA TYR A 244 -18.77 4.16 -15.69
C TYR A 244 -18.19 4.19 -14.27
N LYS A 245 -19.05 4.22 -13.25
CA LYS A 245 -18.63 4.24 -11.85
C LYS A 245 -18.37 2.80 -11.37
N PRO A 246 -17.16 2.48 -10.86
CA PRO A 246 -16.92 1.19 -10.23
C PRO A 246 -17.83 0.95 -9.02
N ARG A 247 -17.91 -0.31 -8.57
CA ARG A 247 -18.54 -0.62 -7.28
C ARG A 247 -17.82 0.12 -6.14
N TRP A 248 -18.55 0.48 -5.09
CA TRP A 248 -17.97 0.99 -3.85
C TRP A 248 -18.05 -0.12 -2.80
N ILE A 249 -16.99 -0.28 -2.00
CA ILE A 249 -16.88 -1.31 -0.98
C ILE A 249 -17.31 -0.72 0.37
N ASN A 250 -18.03 -1.49 1.20
CA ASN A 250 -18.37 -1.04 2.55
C ASN A 250 -17.11 -0.76 3.37
N THR A 251 -17.11 0.32 4.15
CA THR A 251 -16.03 0.66 5.07
C THR A 251 -16.45 0.35 6.51
N PHE A 252 -15.53 -0.16 7.32
CA PHE A 252 -15.72 -0.44 8.76
C PHE A 252 -14.94 0.54 9.65
N THR A 253 -14.52 1.67 9.09
CA THR A 253 -13.86 2.77 9.82
C THR A 253 -14.43 4.11 9.37
N ALA A 254 -14.82 4.94 10.33
CA ALA A 254 -15.18 6.33 10.04
C ALA A 254 -13.95 7.25 9.95
N GLY A 255 -12.73 6.70 9.97
CA GLY A 255 -11.45 7.42 9.86
C GLY A 255 -10.64 7.35 11.14
N LYS A 256 -9.74 8.31 11.34
CA LYS A 256 -8.83 8.39 12.49
C LYS A 256 -9.54 8.09 13.81
N ASN A 257 -9.05 7.09 14.55
CA ASN A 257 -9.58 6.62 15.85
C ASN A 257 -10.95 5.93 15.83
N PHE A 258 -11.67 5.94 14.70
CA PHE A 258 -13.04 5.47 14.64
C PHE A 258 -13.16 4.09 13.98
N GLY A 259 -13.70 3.12 14.73
CA GLY A 259 -14.20 1.86 14.21
C GLY A 259 -15.69 1.92 13.87
N VAL A 260 -16.20 0.87 13.23
CA VAL A 260 -17.64 0.62 13.04
C VAL A 260 -17.91 -0.84 13.41
N THR A 261 -18.76 -1.08 14.41
CA THR A 261 -18.97 -2.43 14.97
C THR A 261 -19.49 -3.41 13.92
N CYS A 262 -19.00 -4.65 13.89
CA CYS A 262 -19.53 -5.66 12.95
C CYS A 262 -20.92 -6.20 13.33
N VAL A 263 -21.37 -6.00 14.59
CA VAL A 263 -22.68 -6.48 15.07
C VAL A 263 -23.80 -5.52 14.72
N THR A 264 -23.74 -4.27 15.18
CA THR A 264 -24.82 -3.28 15.02
C THR A 264 -24.51 -2.20 13.97
N TYR A 265 -23.33 -2.25 13.33
CA TYR A 265 -22.85 -1.25 12.37
C TYR A 265 -22.88 0.19 12.90
N GLN A 266 -22.53 0.38 14.17
CA GLN A 266 -22.46 1.70 14.81
C GLN A 266 -21.01 2.22 14.84
N PRO A 267 -20.75 3.47 14.43
CA PRO A 267 -19.43 4.10 14.59
C PRO A 267 -19.10 4.36 16.06
N PHE A 268 -17.83 4.20 16.43
CA PHE A 268 -17.35 4.45 17.78
C PHE A 268 -15.91 4.97 17.77
N ASP A 269 -15.59 5.90 18.69
CA ASP A 269 -14.24 6.45 18.88
C ASP A 269 -13.51 5.67 19.98
N GLN A 270 -12.48 4.91 19.59
CA GLN A 270 -11.69 4.12 20.54
C GLN A 270 -10.99 4.99 21.59
N VAL A 271 -10.63 6.22 21.26
CA VAL A 271 -9.80 7.07 22.11
C VAL A 271 -10.65 8.00 22.96
N LYS A 272 -11.47 8.84 22.35
CA LYS A 272 -12.20 9.90 23.06
C LYS A 272 -13.41 9.38 23.83
N VAL A 273 -14.02 8.27 23.38
CA VAL A 273 -15.22 7.70 23.99
C VAL A 273 -14.86 6.49 24.85
N GLU A 274 -14.16 5.51 24.29
CA GLU A 274 -13.82 4.27 25.03
C GLU A 274 -12.61 4.42 25.96
N GLY A 275 -11.80 5.49 25.80
CA GLY A 275 -10.69 5.80 26.69
C GLY A 275 -9.40 5.03 26.40
N TYR A 276 -9.27 4.38 25.24
CA TYR A 276 -7.99 3.78 24.83
C TYR A 276 -6.94 4.88 24.55
N PRO A 277 -5.65 4.65 24.86
CA PRO A 277 -4.61 5.65 24.64
C PRO A 277 -4.36 5.99 23.16
N HIS A 278 -4.68 5.04 22.27
CA HIS A 278 -4.51 5.13 20.82
C HIS A 278 -5.52 4.24 20.13
N SER A 279 -5.76 4.48 18.85
CA SER A 279 -6.51 3.54 18.01
C SER A 279 -5.77 2.20 17.91
N TRP A 280 -6.52 1.12 17.84
CA TRP A 280 -5.96 -0.23 17.79
C TRP A 280 -6.76 -1.14 16.85
N GLY A 281 -6.08 -2.16 16.35
CA GLY A 281 -6.63 -3.21 15.48
C GLY A 281 -5.95 -4.55 15.74
N THR A 282 -6.27 -5.56 14.95
CA THR A 282 -5.74 -6.92 15.13
C THR A 282 -5.16 -7.52 13.85
N TRP A 283 -4.27 -8.49 14.00
CA TRP A 283 -3.88 -9.35 12.88
C TRP A 283 -3.64 -10.79 13.35
N ILE A 284 -3.82 -11.72 12.42
CA ILE A 284 -3.65 -13.16 12.62
C ILE A 284 -2.90 -13.78 11.44
N CYS A 285 -1.97 -14.68 11.75
CA CYS A 285 -1.32 -15.57 10.80
C CYS A 285 -1.68 -17.01 11.14
N PHE A 286 -2.20 -17.76 10.17
CA PHE A 286 -2.62 -19.15 10.41
C PHE A 286 -1.43 -20.12 10.55
N ASP A 287 -0.29 -19.84 9.90
CA ASP A 287 0.92 -20.64 10.02
C ASP A 287 2.18 -19.79 9.75
N THR A 288 2.86 -19.37 10.82
CA THR A 288 4.09 -18.57 10.76
C THR A 288 5.28 -19.32 10.14
N THR A 289 5.24 -20.65 10.06
CA THR A 289 6.32 -21.48 9.50
C THR A 289 6.16 -21.71 7.99
N LEU A 290 4.92 -21.55 7.50
CA LEU A 290 4.53 -21.68 6.10
C LEU A 290 5.00 -20.49 5.28
N SER A 291 5.93 -20.72 4.36
CA SER A 291 6.58 -19.69 3.55
C SER A 291 7.01 -20.25 2.21
N ASP A 292 7.03 -19.41 1.18
CA ASP A 292 7.63 -19.75 -0.13
C ASP A 292 9.14 -19.44 -0.19
N GLN A 293 9.70 -18.84 0.87
CA GLN A 293 11.09 -18.45 0.92
C GLN A 293 11.99 -19.63 1.33
N PRO A 294 13.15 -19.79 0.67
CA PRO A 294 14.13 -20.80 1.03
C PRO A 294 14.90 -20.42 2.30
N VAL A 295 15.71 -21.36 2.79
CA VAL A 295 16.79 -21.04 3.73
C VAL A 295 17.88 -20.27 3.00
N GLY A 296 18.34 -19.15 3.56
CA GLY A 296 19.38 -18.34 2.95
C GLY A 296 19.85 -17.17 3.81
N PRO A 297 20.89 -16.46 3.36
CA PRO A 297 21.57 -15.46 4.17
C PRO A 297 20.83 -14.11 4.24
N TYR A 298 19.87 -13.87 3.36
CA TYR A 298 19.16 -12.59 3.32
C TYR A 298 18.09 -12.52 4.41
N PRO A 299 17.86 -11.35 5.03
CA PRO A 299 16.97 -11.21 6.19
C PRO A 299 15.50 -11.53 5.90
N HIS A 300 15.06 -11.49 4.63
CA HIS A 300 13.70 -11.88 4.23
C HIS A 300 13.53 -13.38 4.01
N GLN A 301 14.63 -14.13 3.97
CA GLN A 301 14.67 -15.59 3.87
C GLN A 301 14.70 -16.23 5.26
N LYS A 302 14.61 -17.56 5.30
CA LYS A 302 14.74 -18.30 6.56
C LYS A 302 16.22 -18.47 6.92
N ALA A 303 16.59 -18.17 8.16
CA ALA A 303 17.96 -18.44 8.64
C ALA A 303 18.24 -19.95 8.82
N LYS A 304 17.19 -20.75 9.06
CA LYS A 304 17.23 -22.20 9.29
C LYS A 304 15.89 -22.83 8.93
N GLU A 305 15.87 -24.15 8.75
CA GLU A 305 14.62 -24.90 8.65
C GLU A 305 13.81 -24.78 9.95
N ILE A 306 12.48 -24.73 9.81
CA ILE A 306 11.54 -24.57 10.91
C ILE A 306 10.29 -25.41 10.66
N GLY A 307 9.77 -26.02 11.71
CA GLY A 307 8.46 -26.67 11.76
C GLY A 307 7.58 -26.10 12.87
N HIS A 308 6.38 -26.66 13.00
CA HIS A 308 5.45 -26.32 14.08
C HIS A 308 6.09 -26.58 15.44
N GLY A 309 5.99 -25.58 16.32
CA GLY A 309 6.63 -25.60 17.63
C GLY A 309 8.05 -25.02 17.66
N ASP A 310 8.74 -24.83 16.54
CA ASP A 310 10.08 -24.21 16.54
C ASP A 310 10.01 -22.69 16.71
N ILE A 311 8.95 -22.07 16.18
CA ILE A 311 8.65 -20.65 16.37
C ILE A 311 7.88 -20.48 17.67
N LYS A 312 8.45 -19.73 18.62
CA LYS A 312 7.87 -19.53 19.96
C LYS A 312 7.10 -18.23 20.10
N ALA A 313 7.51 -17.22 19.37
CA ALA A 313 6.95 -15.89 19.44
C ALA A 313 7.16 -15.13 18.12
N VAL A 314 6.55 -13.96 18.03
CA VAL A 314 6.84 -12.95 17.01
C VAL A 314 7.29 -11.66 17.68
N ARG A 315 8.21 -10.93 17.05
CA ARG A 315 8.51 -9.52 17.39
C ARG A 315 7.75 -8.62 16.42
N ILE A 316 7.11 -7.58 16.94
CA ILE A 316 6.39 -6.58 16.16
C ILE A 316 7.15 -5.26 16.29
N ILE A 317 7.49 -4.63 15.16
CA ILE A 317 8.34 -3.45 15.10
C ILE A 317 7.60 -2.33 14.38
N GLN A 318 7.52 -1.16 15.00
CA GLN A 318 7.03 0.08 14.39
C GLN A 318 8.19 0.84 13.76
N GLY A 319 8.00 1.32 12.54
CA GLY A 319 8.94 2.23 11.90
C GLY A 319 8.72 3.66 12.38
N TYR A 320 9.81 4.39 12.62
CA TYR A 320 9.74 5.81 12.97
C TYR A 320 10.15 6.64 11.76
N GLN A 321 9.29 7.57 11.37
CA GLN A 321 9.57 8.49 10.28
C GLN A 321 10.78 9.36 10.64
N CYS A 322 11.71 9.53 9.70
CA CYS A 322 12.86 10.41 9.88
C CYS A 322 12.40 11.88 9.77
N VAL A 323 12.53 12.63 10.87
CA VAL A 323 12.16 14.05 10.96
C VAL A 323 13.28 14.79 11.67
N GLU A 324 14.05 15.56 10.91
CA GLU A 324 15.31 16.16 11.35
C GLU A 324 15.29 17.67 11.06
N PRO A 325 14.58 18.47 11.88
CA PRO A 325 14.39 19.89 11.62
C PRO A 325 15.69 20.71 11.77
N ASP A 326 16.62 20.25 12.62
CA ASP A 326 17.92 20.89 12.79
C ASP A 326 18.97 20.23 11.88
N SER A 327 19.22 20.87 10.74
CA SER A 327 20.19 20.39 9.74
C SER A 327 21.62 20.32 10.25
N THR A 328 21.95 20.94 11.39
CA THR A 328 23.29 20.86 11.99
C THR A 328 23.51 19.55 12.75
N ARG A 329 22.42 18.86 13.11
CA ARG A 329 22.45 17.61 13.89
C ARG A 329 22.20 16.35 13.06
N PHE A 330 21.83 16.49 11.79
CA PHE A 330 21.60 15.36 10.88
C PHE A 330 22.51 15.41 9.66
N ARG A 331 22.98 14.23 9.23
CA ARG A 331 23.77 14.07 8.01
C ARG A 331 23.50 12.74 7.34
N ALA A 332 22.97 12.76 6.12
CA ALA A 332 22.90 11.59 5.25
C ALA A 332 24.32 11.18 4.77
N GLY A 333 24.54 9.88 4.59
CA GLY A 333 25.81 9.30 4.14
C GLY A 333 26.94 9.28 5.19
N ALA A 334 26.66 9.60 6.45
CA ALA A 334 27.69 9.61 7.50
C ALA A 334 28.37 8.24 7.68
N GLY A 335 27.64 7.15 7.45
CA GLY A 335 28.11 5.77 7.50
C GLY A 335 28.42 5.19 6.12
N ALA A 336 28.77 5.99 5.11
CA ALA A 336 29.04 5.47 3.75
C ALA A 336 30.16 4.42 3.68
N HIS A 337 31.04 4.42 4.69
CA HIS A 337 32.10 3.42 4.88
C HIS A 337 31.63 2.14 5.60
N LEU A 338 30.36 2.07 6.02
CA LEU A 338 29.72 0.94 6.70
C LEU A 338 28.74 0.23 5.75
N LEU A 339 27.96 -0.72 6.29
CA LEU A 339 27.05 -1.58 5.53
C LEU A 339 25.94 -0.82 4.77
N GLY A 340 25.54 0.37 5.26
CA GLY A 340 24.45 1.14 4.66
C GLY A 340 24.82 1.90 3.39
N GLY A 341 26.11 2.11 3.11
CA GLY A 341 26.56 2.90 1.96
C GLY A 341 25.91 4.29 1.94
N GLU A 342 25.46 4.74 0.77
CA GLU A 342 24.79 6.04 0.59
C GLU A 342 23.47 6.17 1.36
N ARG A 343 22.81 5.06 1.69
CA ARG A 343 21.56 5.04 2.47
C ARG A 343 21.79 5.06 3.98
N SER A 344 23.03 5.12 4.44
CA SER A 344 23.33 5.39 5.86
C SER A 344 23.06 6.85 6.23
N SER A 345 23.04 7.14 7.52
CA SER A 345 22.96 8.51 8.04
C SER A 345 23.55 8.62 9.44
N SER A 346 23.54 9.82 10.03
CA SER A 346 23.94 10.02 11.42
C SER A 346 23.14 9.16 12.41
N ASN A 347 21.96 8.68 12.02
CA ASN A 347 21.11 7.84 12.86
C ASN A 347 21.51 6.36 12.81
N SER A 348 22.13 5.89 11.72
CA SER A 348 22.40 4.46 11.50
C SER A 348 23.51 4.24 10.47
N GLY A 349 24.44 3.33 10.77
CA GLY A 349 25.45 2.84 9.83
C GLY A 349 24.92 1.83 8.81
N THR A 350 23.61 1.57 8.81
CA THR A 350 22.94 0.61 7.91
C THR A 350 21.84 1.32 7.11
N ALA A 351 21.22 0.63 6.15
CA ALA A 351 20.04 1.15 5.44
C ALA A 351 18.75 1.10 6.29
N PHE A 352 18.78 0.57 7.51
CA PHE A 352 17.65 0.59 8.42
C PHE A 352 17.60 1.93 9.15
N GLN A 353 16.53 2.70 8.88
CA GLN A 353 16.16 3.89 9.66
C GLN A 353 15.63 3.53 11.06
N GLN A 354 15.41 4.57 11.87
CA GLN A 354 14.91 4.51 13.24
C GLN A 354 13.61 3.70 13.33
N ARG A 355 13.52 2.86 14.37
CA ARG A 355 12.39 1.98 14.64
C ARG A 355 12.39 1.56 16.10
N GLY A 356 11.24 1.11 16.58
CA GLY A 356 11.08 0.63 17.95
C GLY A 356 10.21 -0.62 18.02
N ILE A 357 10.28 -1.33 19.14
CA ILE A 357 9.48 -2.53 19.36
C ILE A 357 8.09 -2.10 19.81
N LEU A 358 7.06 -2.53 19.08
CA LEU A 358 5.67 -2.43 19.57
C LEU A 358 5.43 -3.45 20.68
N GLY A 359 5.86 -4.68 20.45
CA GLY A 359 5.67 -5.76 21.40
C GLY A 359 6.12 -7.10 20.88
N TYR A 360 5.83 -8.12 21.66
CA TYR A 360 6.04 -9.52 21.34
C TYR A 360 4.72 -10.24 21.54
N GLN A 361 4.40 -11.18 20.65
CA GLN A 361 3.24 -12.06 20.82
C GLN A 361 3.68 -13.51 20.76
N TYR A 362 3.09 -14.37 21.59
CA TYR A 362 3.42 -15.80 21.54
C TYR A 362 2.86 -16.45 20.27
N VAL A 363 3.46 -17.58 19.89
CA VAL A 363 3.02 -18.40 18.76
C VAL A 363 2.53 -19.74 19.31
N GLU A 364 1.36 -20.16 18.86
CA GLU A 364 0.75 -21.43 19.22
C GLU A 364 1.58 -22.61 18.69
N SER A 365 1.37 -23.79 19.27
CA SER A 365 2.15 -24.98 18.88
C SER A 365 1.97 -25.40 17.42
N ASP A 366 0.86 -25.02 16.77
CA ASP A 366 0.56 -25.26 15.35
C ASP A 366 1.12 -24.16 14.43
N GLY A 367 1.94 -23.25 14.97
CA GLY A 367 2.52 -22.13 14.25
C GLY A 367 1.57 -20.95 14.06
N SER A 368 0.33 -21.02 14.54
CA SER A 368 -0.62 -19.91 14.43
C SER A 368 -0.39 -18.83 15.49
N THR A 369 -0.73 -17.56 15.19
CA THR A 369 -0.61 -16.45 16.14
C THR A 369 -1.60 -15.34 15.82
N VAL A 370 -2.13 -14.69 16.85
CA VAL A 370 -3.05 -13.55 16.76
C VAL A 370 -2.69 -12.53 17.82
N THR A 371 -2.82 -11.24 17.49
CA THR A 371 -2.55 -10.14 18.42
C THR A 371 -3.45 -8.95 18.15
N SER A 372 -3.72 -8.18 19.19
CA SER A 372 -4.12 -6.77 19.13
C SER A 372 -2.86 -5.90 19.14
N GLN A 373 -2.89 -4.73 18.50
CA GLN A 373 -1.77 -3.77 18.50
C GLN A 373 -2.24 -2.38 18.05
N LEU A 374 -1.34 -1.40 18.02
CA LEU A 374 -1.61 -0.08 17.45
C LEU A 374 -2.08 -0.17 15.98
N SER A 375 -3.06 0.66 15.62
CA SER A 375 -3.50 0.93 14.24
C SER A 375 -2.99 2.29 13.75
N ASP A 376 -3.17 2.58 12.47
CA ASP A 376 -2.75 3.83 11.79
C ASP A 376 -1.25 4.14 11.99
N VAL A 377 -0.42 3.10 12.10
CA VAL A 377 1.04 3.19 12.21
C VAL A 377 1.74 2.18 11.28
N PRO A 378 2.92 2.53 10.72
CA PRO A 378 3.74 1.59 9.94
C PRO A 378 4.36 0.54 10.86
N TYR A 379 4.13 -0.73 10.57
CA TYR A 379 4.74 -1.83 11.31
C TYR A 379 5.12 -3.02 10.43
N TYR A 380 5.96 -3.91 10.98
CA TYR A 380 6.23 -5.23 10.43
C TYR A 380 6.56 -6.23 11.53
N MET A 381 6.83 -7.49 11.16
CA MET A 381 7.05 -8.57 12.10
C MET A 381 8.26 -9.45 11.78
N GLN A 382 8.70 -10.18 12.81
CA GLN A 382 9.76 -11.20 12.74
C GLN A 382 9.30 -12.45 13.49
N ILE A 383 9.47 -13.63 12.89
CA ILE A 383 9.19 -14.92 13.56
C ILE A 383 10.42 -15.32 14.38
N LEU A 384 10.21 -15.73 15.63
CA LEU A 384 11.28 -15.93 16.61
C LEU A 384 11.41 -17.40 17.04
N ASP A 385 12.66 -17.86 17.15
CA ASP A 385 12.95 -19.17 17.72
C ASP A 385 12.90 -19.20 19.25
N ASP A 386 13.27 -20.34 19.84
CA ASP A 386 13.36 -20.59 21.27
C ASP A 386 14.38 -19.71 22.02
N LYS A 387 15.24 -19.00 21.29
CA LYS A 387 16.21 -18.05 21.83
C LYS A 387 15.78 -16.59 21.63
N GLY A 388 14.57 -16.36 21.13
CA GLY A 388 14.04 -15.02 20.86
C GLY A 388 14.71 -14.31 19.68
N MET A 389 15.38 -15.06 18.79
CA MET A 389 16.07 -14.52 17.62
C MET A 389 15.21 -14.64 16.38
N SER A 390 15.27 -13.63 15.51
CA SER A 390 14.52 -13.61 14.25
C SER A 390 15.04 -14.69 13.29
N VAL A 391 14.17 -15.60 12.88
CA VAL A 391 14.48 -16.60 11.83
C VAL A 391 14.15 -16.05 10.44
N GLN A 392 13.10 -15.24 10.30
CA GLN A 392 12.70 -14.59 9.05
C GLN A 392 12.07 -13.23 9.36
N THR A 393 12.40 -12.19 8.58
CA THR A 393 11.85 -10.83 8.72
C THR A 393 10.95 -10.47 7.54
N ALA A 394 9.73 -10.00 7.81
CA ALA A 394 8.85 -9.45 6.77
C ALA A 394 9.22 -7.99 6.45
N LEU A 395 10.11 -7.75 5.48
CA LEU A 395 10.59 -6.41 5.13
C LEU A 395 9.61 -5.61 4.26
N THR A 396 8.52 -5.13 4.86
CA THR A 396 7.53 -4.23 4.24
C THR A 396 6.94 -3.32 5.32
N TRP A 397 6.07 -2.39 4.97
CA TRP A 397 5.31 -1.59 5.93
C TRP A 397 3.84 -1.97 5.84
N ALA A 398 3.38 -2.74 6.82
CA ALA A 398 1.98 -3.01 7.06
C ALA A 398 1.36 -1.88 7.89
N TYR A 399 0.04 -1.79 7.83
CA TYR A 399 -0.77 -0.93 8.69
C TYR A 399 -2.16 -1.57 8.85
N LEU A 400 -2.82 -1.21 9.94
CA LEU A 400 -4.20 -1.57 10.24
C LEU A 400 -4.99 -0.28 10.39
N ARG A 401 -6.25 -0.26 9.94
CA ARG A 401 -7.18 0.82 10.30
C ARG A 401 -7.77 0.57 11.69
N PRO A 402 -8.35 1.58 12.37
CA PRO A 402 -8.99 1.39 13.67
C PRO A 402 -10.03 0.28 13.61
N TYR A 403 -10.06 -0.58 14.64
CA TYR A 403 -10.92 -1.77 14.76
C TYR A 403 -10.72 -2.84 13.68
N HIS A 404 -9.90 -2.63 12.65
CA HIS A 404 -9.75 -3.63 11.60
C HIS A 404 -8.90 -4.82 12.06
N GLY A 405 -9.30 -6.00 11.58
CA GLY A 405 -8.54 -7.24 11.69
C GLY A 405 -7.96 -7.66 10.33
N ARG A 406 -6.73 -8.18 10.30
CA ARG A 406 -6.13 -8.70 9.06
C ARG A 406 -5.66 -10.15 9.17
N ILE A 407 -5.97 -10.94 8.14
CA ILE A 407 -5.61 -12.37 8.07
C ILE A 407 -4.53 -12.65 7.01
N CYS A 408 -3.69 -13.65 7.26
CA CYS A 408 -2.85 -14.28 6.23
C CYS A 408 -2.69 -15.79 6.48
N SER A 409 -2.56 -16.57 5.40
CA SER A 409 -2.35 -18.02 5.54
C SER A 409 -0.97 -18.38 6.11
N GLY A 410 0.05 -17.56 5.84
CA GLY A 410 1.42 -17.84 6.28
C GLY A 410 2.42 -16.74 5.91
N CYS A 411 3.63 -16.85 6.46
CA CYS A 411 4.73 -15.89 6.29
C CYS A 411 5.22 -15.85 4.84
N HIS A 412 4.78 -14.86 4.04
CA HIS A 412 5.07 -14.79 2.61
C HIS A 412 4.69 -16.07 1.84
N TYR A 413 3.64 -16.78 2.27
CA TYR A 413 3.20 -17.99 1.57
C TYR A 413 2.65 -17.71 0.16
N GLY A 414 2.16 -16.49 -0.10
CA GLY A 414 1.54 -16.08 -1.35
C GLY A 414 0.01 -15.92 -1.32
N SER A 415 -0.63 -16.11 -0.15
CA SER A 415 -2.10 -15.93 0.03
C SER A 415 -2.60 -14.53 -0.32
N TYR A 416 -1.77 -13.52 -0.08
CA TYR A 416 -2.04 -12.12 -0.45
C TYR A 416 -1.38 -11.70 -1.78
N ARG A 417 -0.84 -12.66 -2.55
CA ARG A 417 -0.11 -12.38 -3.79
C ARG A 417 -0.63 -13.16 -4.99
N GLY A 418 -0.39 -14.47 -5.02
CA GLY A 418 -0.54 -15.28 -6.24
C GLY A 418 -1.12 -16.67 -5.99
N ARG A 419 -1.50 -16.96 -4.75
CA ARG A 419 -2.05 -18.26 -4.34
C ARG A 419 -3.37 -18.04 -3.61
N ALA A 420 -4.27 -19.00 -3.76
CA ALA A 420 -5.47 -19.07 -2.94
C ALA A 420 -5.09 -19.25 -1.46
N PHE A 421 -5.98 -18.84 -0.56
CA PHE A 421 -5.86 -19.14 0.86
C PHE A 421 -5.85 -20.65 1.07
N LYS A 422 -4.91 -21.12 1.89
CA LYS A 422 -4.89 -22.53 2.32
C LYS A 422 -5.93 -22.72 3.41
N ASN A 423 -6.72 -23.80 3.32
CA ASN A 423 -7.63 -24.17 4.40
C ASN A 423 -6.81 -24.64 5.61
N ILE A 424 -6.84 -23.88 6.70
CA ILE A 424 -6.09 -24.14 7.93
C ILE A 424 -7.02 -23.90 9.10
N HIS A 425 -7.18 -24.91 9.95
CA HIS A 425 -7.91 -24.80 11.20
C HIS A 425 -6.90 -24.48 12.32
N ALA A 426 -6.73 -23.18 12.59
CA ALA A 426 -5.71 -22.66 13.49
C ALA A 426 -6.21 -22.48 14.93
N LYS A 427 -5.35 -22.74 15.92
CA LYS A 427 -5.63 -22.46 17.34
C LYS A 427 -5.88 -20.98 17.61
N ALA A 428 -5.07 -20.11 17.01
CA ALA A 428 -5.18 -18.65 17.18
C ALA A 428 -6.56 -18.10 16.78
N LEU A 429 -7.32 -18.80 15.93
CA LEU A 429 -8.69 -18.39 15.58
C LEU A 429 -9.61 -18.32 16.81
N TYR A 430 -9.41 -19.24 17.77
CA TYR A 430 -10.21 -19.31 19.00
C TYR A 430 -9.75 -18.32 20.07
N ASN A 431 -8.62 -17.64 19.85
CA ASN A 431 -8.09 -16.62 20.75
C ASN A 431 -8.29 -15.21 20.17
N TRP A 432 -9.19 -15.04 19.20
CA TRP A 432 -9.36 -13.77 18.51
C TRP A 432 -10.53 -12.93 19.04
N TRP A 433 -11.73 -13.49 18.99
CA TRP A 433 -12.94 -12.86 19.54
C TRP A 433 -13.94 -13.96 19.90
N TYR A 434 -14.26 -14.06 21.19
CA TYR A 434 -15.11 -15.09 21.79
C TYR A 434 -16.13 -14.54 22.80
N ASP A 435 -16.04 -13.27 23.20
CA ASP A 435 -16.94 -12.60 24.14
C ASP A 435 -17.83 -11.57 23.41
N ASP A 436 -19.15 -11.66 23.58
CA ASP A 436 -20.13 -10.78 22.92
C ASP A 436 -20.10 -9.34 23.43
N ARG A 437 -19.42 -9.09 24.55
CA ARG A 437 -19.21 -7.76 25.14
C ARG A 437 -17.94 -7.07 24.66
N SER A 438 -17.09 -7.78 23.92
CA SER A 438 -15.79 -7.30 23.46
C SER A 438 -15.81 -6.90 21.99
N HIS A 439 -14.93 -5.99 21.61
CA HIS A 439 -14.57 -5.76 20.21
C HIS A 439 -13.66 -6.88 19.67
N TYR A 440 -12.63 -7.21 20.44
CA TYR A 440 -11.71 -8.33 20.26
C TYR A 440 -11.22 -8.79 21.63
N ASP A 441 -10.93 -10.09 21.74
CA ASP A 441 -10.37 -10.70 22.95
C ASP A 441 -8.91 -11.13 22.77
N SER A 442 -8.32 -10.86 21.59
CA SER A 442 -6.92 -11.16 21.32
C SER A 442 -5.99 -10.37 22.23
N PRO A 443 -4.91 -10.98 22.73
CA PRO A 443 -3.94 -10.28 23.58
C PRO A 443 -3.26 -9.14 22.82
N PHE A 444 -2.99 -8.03 23.51
CA PHE A 444 -2.14 -6.95 22.99
C PHE A 444 -0.67 -7.35 22.90
#